data_AF-A0A7Y9K0I9-F1
#
_entry.id   AF-A0A7Y9K0I9-F1
#
_cell.length_a   1.000
_cell.length_b   1.000
_cell.length_c   1.000
_cell.angle_alpha   90.00
_cell.angle_beta   90.00
_cell.angle_gamma   90.00
#
_symmetry.space_group_name_H-M   'P 1'
#
loop_
_entity.id
_entity.type
_entity.pdbx_description
1 polymer ?
#
loop_
_entity_poly.entity_id
_entity_poly.type
_entity_poly.pdbx_seq_one_letter_code
_entity_poly.pdbx_strand_id
1 'polypeptide(L)'
;MIRRHIAALSASAILLAPVAPLAAQKTVRSISATDKAQGGQAHPQLLAEFGGAYKGPQATFVERVGKRVAVQSGLSNAGGDFTVTLLDSPVENAFAIPGGYIYVTRQLLALMTSEAELASVMGHEVGHVAARHAASRNTRATIGGLLARGVGLATGSDIATRVAGAGAQLYTLKYGRDQEYQADALGVRYIAAAGYSPYASADILAALDESTGLSAQASGTARSAPTWASTHPNGADRVQRAAALAKATGKPETAMVQDTAFLRMLDGLPYGDAKQGRRVVRIVTVGPRDTIDTLSQRMAVADSKRDRFLVMNGLPDDEPLKPGTLVKLVVAA
;
A
#
# COMPACT_ATOMS: atom_id res chain seq x y z
N MET A 1 -4.41 -53.90 -4.00
CA MET A 1 -4.83 -53.38 -2.68
C MET A 1 -4.17 -52.03 -2.46
N ILE A 2 -4.89 -50.92 -2.67
CA ILE A 2 -4.36 -49.55 -2.49
C ILE A 2 -5.20 -48.90 -1.39
N ARG A 3 -4.55 -48.58 -0.27
CA ARG A 3 -5.19 -47.93 0.89
C ARG A 3 -5.48 -46.47 0.56
N ARG A 4 -6.77 -46.10 0.56
CA ARG A 4 -7.22 -44.70 0.53
C ARG A 4 -7.00 -44.09 1.91
N HIS A 5 -6.10 -43.13 2.03
CA HIS A 5 -6.02 -42.27 3.21
C HIS A 5 -7.10 -41.19 3.09
N ILE A 6 -8.17 -41.34 3.89
CA ILE A 6 -9.15 -40.27 4.11
C ILE A 6 -8.50 -39.30 5.10
N ALA A 7 -8.06 -38.14 4.61
CA ALA A 7 -7.65 -37.04 5.48
C ALA A 7 -8.91 -36.40 6.07
N ALA A 8 -9.10 -36.54 7.38
CA ALA A 8 -10.15 -35.86 8.12
C ALA A 8 -9.81 -34.36 8.22
N LEU A 9 -10.53 -33.53 7.46
CA LEU A 9 -10.52 -32.08 7.63
C LEU A 9 -11.15 -31.75 8.99
N SER A 10 -10.31 -31.43 9.97
CA SER A 10 -10.75 -30.88 11.24
C SER A 10 -11.06 -29.39 11.03
N ALA A 11 -12.34 -29.04 10.97
CA ALA A 11 -12.78 -27.65 10.92
C ALA A 11 -12.57 -27.02 12.31
N SER A 12 -11.41 -26.39 12.52
CA SER A 12 -11.18 -25.53 13.68
C SER A 12 -11.98 -24.25 13.51
N ALA A 13 -13.09 -24.11 14.24
CA ALA A 13 -13.82 -22.86 14.36
C ALA A 13 -12.95 -21.82 15.09
N ILE A 14 -12.34 -20.89 14.34
CA ILE A 14 -11.66 -19.73 14.91
C ILE A 14 -12.74 -18.80 15.45
N LEU A 15 -12.86 -18.72 16.77
CA LEU A 15 -13.71 -17.74 17.46
C LEU A 15 -13.16 -16.34 17.17
N LEU A 16 -13.72 -15.64 16.19
CA LEU A 16 -13.48 -14.21 16.01
C LEU A 16 -14.08 -13.48 17.23
N ALA A 17 -13.23 -12.81 18.01
CA ALA A 17 -13.69 -11.89 19.05
C ALA A 17 -14.65 -10.85 18.45
N PRO A 18 -15.73 -10.48 19.15
CA PRO A 18 -16.69 -9.50 18.64
C PRO A 18 -15.97 -8.18 18.32
N VAL A 19 -16.12 -7.73 17.08
CA VAL A 19 -15.66 -6.40 16.65
C VAL A 19 -16.52 -5.38 17.39
N ALA A 20 -15.99 -4.81 18.47
CA ALA A 20 -16.68 -3.74 19.19
C ALA A 20 -16.96 -2.59 18.21
N PRO A 21 -18.17 -1.98 18.22
CA PRO A 21 -18.43 -0.82 17.39
C PRO A 21 -17.48 0.30 17.81
N LEU A 22 -16.59 0.72 16.89
CA LEU A 22 -15.68 1.83 17.17
C LEU A 22 -16.51 3.11 17.29
N ALA A 23 -16.68 3.61 18.51
CA ALA A 23 -17.22 4.94 18.76
C ALA A 23 -16.47 5.98 17.90
N ALA A 24 -17.21 6.89 17.28
CA ALA A 24 -16.64 8.00 16.52
C ALA A 24 -15.71 8.82 17.43
N GLN A 25 -14.44 8.96 17.05
CA GLN A 25 -13.52 9.88 17.73
C GLN A 25 -14.00 11.31 17.45
N LYS A 26 -14.81 11.86 18.38
CA LYS A 26 -15.38 13.21 18.29
C LYS A 26 -14.38 14.34 18.60
N THR A 27 -13.19 14.04 19.10
CA THR A 27 -12.17 15.05 19.39
C THR A 27 -11.17 15.15 18.24
N VAL A 28 -11.19 16.27 17.51
CA VAL A 28 -10.10 16.61 16.59
C VAL A 28 -8.82 16.73 17.42
N ARG A 29 -7.84 15.86 17.14
CA ARG A 29 -6.50 15.94 17.73
C ARG A 29 -5.60 16.64 16.75
N SER A 30 -5.42 17.95 16.94
CA SER A 30 -4.58 18.75 16.04
C SER A 30 -3.17 18.18 15.92
N ILE A 31 -2.65 18.11 14.70
CA ILE A 31 -1.23 17.88 14.42
C ILE A 31 -0.42 18.96 15.18
N SER A 32 0.49 18.55 16.07
CA SER A 32 1.23 19.50 16.91
C SER A 32 2.26 20.29 16.09
N ALA A 33 2.62 21.48 16.56
CA ALA A 33 3.67 22.29 15.93
C ALA A 33 5.02 21.56 15.91
N THR A 34 5.33 20.80 16.96
CA THR A 34 6.53 19.97 17.05
C THR A 34 6.51 18.85 16.00
N ASP A 35 5.39 18.14 15.84
CA ASP A 35 5.27 17.09 14.84
C ASP A 35 5.42 17.66 13.42
N LYS A 36 4.81 18.83 13.14
CA LYS A 36 4.97 19.53 11.85
C LYS A 36 6.43 19.87 11.58
N ALA A 37 7.15 20.42 12.56
CA ALA A 37 8.56 20.78 12.42
C ALA A 37 9.45 19.56 12.17
N GLN A 38 9.26 18.48 12.95
CA GLN A 38 10.02 17.23 12.79
C GLN A 38 9.75 16.56 11.44
N GLY A 39 8.48 16.47 11.03
CA GLY A 39 8.10 15.94 9.72
C GLY A 39 8.72 16.76 8.58
N GLY A 40 8.71 18.09 8.69
CA GLY A 40 9.33 18.98 7.71
C GLY A 40 10.84 18.83 7.60
N GLN A 41 11.54 18.56 8.70
CA GLN A 41 12.97 18.26 8.69
C GLN A 41 13.28 16.88 8.09
N ALA A 42 12.43 15.88 8.35
CA ALA A 42 12.60 14.52 7.82
C ALA A 42 12.26 14.40 6.33
N HIS A 43 11.31 15.19 5.85
CA HIS A 43 10.75 15.05 4.49
C HIS A 43 11.80 15.06 3.36
N PRO A 44 12.75 16.03 3.28
CA PRO A 44 13.76 16.03 2.22
C PRO A 44 14.65 14.78 2.21
N GLN A 45 14.93 14.22 3.38
CA GLN A 45 15.77 13.03 3.53
C GLN A 45 15.03 11.78 3.06
N LEU A 46 13.72 11.71 3.35
CA LEU A 46 12.85 10.64 2.86
C LEU A 46 12.70 10.71 1.34
N LEU A 47 12.56 11.91 0.76
CA LEU A 47 12.58 12.06 -0.69
C LEU A 47 13.90 11.54 -1.27
N ALA A 48 15.04 11.94 -0.71
CA ALA A 48 16.35 11.50 -1.20
C ALA A 48 16.53 9.97 -1.16
N GLU A 49 16.06 9.31 -0.10
CA GLU A 49 16.16 7.85 0.01
C GLU A 49 15.27 7.11 -0.99
N PHE A 50 14.04 7.57 -1.20
CA PHE A 50 13.03 6.85 -1.99
C PHE A 50 12.96 7.30 -3.46
N GLY A 51 14.09 7.75 -4.03
CA GLY A 51 14.19 8.12 -5.45
C GLY A 51 13.57 9.48 -5.81
N GLY A 52 13.15 10.25 -4.82
CA GLY A 52 12.54 11.56 -4.98
C GLY A 52 11.02 11.53 -5.10
N ALA A 53 10.43 12.71 -5.21
CA ALA A 53 9.01 12.85 -5.49
C ALA A 53 8.74 12.55 -6.98
N TYR A 54 7.79 11.65 -7.23
CA TYR A 54 7.24 11.43 -8.56
C TYR A 54 6.47 12.69 -9.03
N LYS A 55 6.48 12.95 -10.33
CA LYS A 55 5.84 14.14 -10.93
C LYS A 55 4.83 13.73 -12.00
N GLY A 56 3.81 14.57 -12.21
CA GLY A 56 2.81 14.37 -13.26
C GLY A 56 1.42 14.04 -12.72
N PRO A 57 0.47 13.68 -13.60
CA PRO A 57 -0.94 13.52 -13.24
C PRO A 57 -1.18 12.43 -12.19
N GLN A 58 -0.35 11.38 -12.15
CA GLN A 58 -0.45 10.33 -11.14
C GLN A 58 -0.15 10.87 -9.73
N ALA A 59 0.83 11.78 -9.59
CA ALA A 59 1.14 12.39 -8.30
C ALA A 59 -0.02 13.27 -7.80
N THR A 60 -0.61 14.08 -8.69
CA THR A 60 -1.79 14.91 -8.37
C THR A 60 -2.99 14.05 -7.97
N PHE A 61 -3.21 12.93 -8.66
CA PHE A 61 -4.26 11.98 -8.32
C PHE A 61 -4.05 11.40 -6.92
N VAL A 62 -2.84 10.90 -6.64
CA VAL A 62 -2.47 10.34 -5.33
C VAL A 62 -2.64 11.37 -4.21
N GLU A 63 -2.19 12.60 -4.44
CA GLU A 63 -2.31 13.69 -3.48
C GLU A 63 -3.77 13.98 -3.13
N ARG A 64 -4.64 14.07 -4.15
CA ARG A 64 -6.09 14.28 -3.97
C ARG A 64 -6.72 13.17 -3.13
N VAL A 65 -6.45 11.90 -3.45
CA VAL A 65 -7.01 10.74 -2.75
C VAL A 65 -6.52 10.70 -1.31
N GLY A 66 -5.21 10.81 -1.09
CA GLY A 66 -4.62 10.80 0.24
C GLY A 66 -5.16 11.91 1.13
N LYS A 67 -5.27 13.15 0.62
CA LYS A 67 -5.84 14.28 1.39
C LYS A 67 -7.31 14.04 1.74
N ARG A 68 -8.11 13.52 0.79
CA ARG A 68 -9.54 13.23 1.00
C ARG A 68 -9.76 12.22 2.13
N VAL A 69 -8.91 11.21 2.23
CA VAL A 69 -8.95 10.22 3.32
C VAL A 69 -8.38 10.78 4.62
N ALA A 70 -7.26 11.49 4.55
CA ALA A 70 -6.56 11.99 5.73
C ALA A 70 -7.40 12.96 6.58
N VAL A 71 -8.22 13.81 5.97
CA VAL A 71 -9.12 14.72 6.71
C VAL A 71 -10.22 13.99 7.48
N GLN A 72 -10.49 12.71 7.19
CA GLN A 72 -11.44 11.89 7.96
C GLN A 72 -10.85 11.35 9.27
N SER A 73 -9.54 11.50 9.47
CA SER A 73 -8.82 10.95 10.63
C SER A 73 -9.09 11.66 11.95
N GLY A 74 -9.62 12.88 11.90
CA GLY A 74 -9.70 13.76 13.05
C GLY A 74 -8.34 14.36 13.46
N LEU A 75 -7.26 14.17 12.69
CA LEU A 75 -5.98 14.85 12.94
C LEU A 75 -5.99 16.33 12.53
N SER A 76 -6.69 16.62 11.44
CA SER A 76 -7.01 17.98 10.96
C SER A 76 -8.20 17.89 10.00
N ASN A 77 -8.97 18.97 9.89
CA ASN A 77 -9.99 19.15 8.87
C ASN A 77 -9.49 19.93 7.65
N ALA A 78 -8.28 20.49 7.70
CA ALA A 78 -7.68 21.24 6.61
C ALA A 78 -6.81 20.32 5.74
N GLY A 79 -7.19 20.13 4.48
CA GLY A 79 -6.39 19.34 3.53
C GLY A 79 -4.96 19.86 3.34
N GLY A 80 -4.74 21.16 3.57
CA GLY A 80 -3.41 21.80 3.52
C GLY A 80 -2.48 21.40 4.67
N ASP A 81 -2.99 20.79 5.74
CA ASP A 81 -2.15 20.27 6.83
C ASP A 81 -1.54 18.90 6.50
N PHE A 82 -1.93 18.27 5.39
CA PHE A 82 -1.41 16.98 4.95
C PHE A 82 -0.53 17.14 3.70
N THR A 83 0.68 16.63 3.77
CA THR A 83 1.59 16.49 2.63
C THR A 83 1.57 15.04 2.18
N VAL A 84 0.91 14.79 1.05
CA VAL A 84 0.84 13.45 0.44
C VAL A 84 1.82 13.41 -0.72
N THR A 85 2.67 12.38 -0.78
CA THR A 85 3.70 12.28 -1.82
C THR A 85 3.72 10.89 -2.45
N LEU A 86 3.60 10.86 -3.78
CA LEU A 86 3.97 9.69 -4.58
C LEU A 86 5.50 9.68 -4.74
N LEU A 87 6.15 8.61 -4.29
CA LEU A 87 7.60 8.43 -4.36
C LEU A 87 7.99 7.69 -5.63
N ASP A 88 9.05 8.15 -6.30
CA ASP A 88 9.63 7.51 -7.49
C ASP A 88 10.53 6.32 -7.10
N SER A 89 9.95 5.37 -6.38
CA SER A 89 10.64 4.19 -5.88
C SER A 89 10.13 2.90 -6.52
N PRO A 90 11.04 2.00 -6.94
CA PRO A 90 10.69 0.66 -7.43
C PRO A 90 10.34 -0.32 -6.31
N VAL A 91 10.35 0.13 -5.05
CA VAL A 91 10.05 -0.70 -3.87
C VAL A 91 8.56 -0.60 -3.56
N GLU A 92 7.86 -1.70 -3.30
CA GLU A 92 6.47 -1.68 -2.85
C GLU A 92 6.39 -1.21 -1.39
N ASN A 93 5.94 0.03 -1.16
CA ASN A 93 5.78 0.57 0.17
C ASN A 93 4.78 1.73 0.27
N ALA A 94 4.26 1.92 1.47
CA ALA A 94 3.58 3.13 1.92
C ALA A 94 3.95 3.36 3.39
N PHE A 95 3.93 4.61 3.83
CA PHE A 95 4.13 4.94 5.24
C PHE A 95 3.63 6.35 5.53
N ALA A 96 3.34 6.64 6.81
CA ALA A 96 3.12 7.99 7.28
C ALA A 96 3.99 8.30 8.51
N ILE A 97 4.38 9.57 8.64
CA ILE A 97 5.10 10.07 9.82
C ILE A 97 4.28 11.19 10.49
N PRO A 98 4.54 11.50 11.78
CA PRO A 98 3.95 12.66 12.42
C PRO A 98 4.18 13.95 11.62
N GLY A 99 3.26 14.90 11.76
CA GLY A 99 3.32 16.18 11.04
C GLY A 99 2.46 16.26 9.78
N GLY A 100 1.72 15.20 9.46
CA GLY A 100 0.80 15.18 8.32
C GLY A 100 1.42 14.67 7.02
N TYR A 101 2.58 13.99 7.08
CA TYR A 101 3.28 13.49 5.90
C TYR A 101 2.91 12.03 5.62
N ILE A 102 2.44 11.76 4.41
CA ILE A 102 1.92 10.46 3.96
C ILE A 102 2.57 10.12 2.62
N TYR A 103 3.06 8.90 2.46
CA TYR A 103 3.82 8.47 1.32
C TYR A 103 3.30 7.15 0.75
N VAL A 104 3.34 7.03 -0.57
CA VAL A 104 3.16 5.77 -1.29
C VAL A 104 4.18 5.71 -2.42
N THR A 105 4.68 4.54 -2.75
CA THR A 105 5.59 4.37 -3.88
C THR A 105 4.86 4.06 -5.18
N ARG A 106 5.44 4.43 -6.32
CA ARG A 106 4.90 4.04 -7.63
C ARG A 106 4.76 2.53 -7.81
N GLN A 107 5.63 1.74 -7.19
CA GLN A 107 5.56 0.29 -7.32
C GLN A 107 4.35 -0.29 -6.60
N LEU A 108 4.02 0.21 -5.39
CA LEU A 108 2.80 -0.21 -4.70
C LEU A 108 1.54 0.30 -5.42
N LEU A 109 1.57 1.53 -5.95
CA LEU A 109 0.48 2.07 -6.76
C LEU A 109 0.17 1.20 -7.99
N ALA A 110 1.19 0.61 -8.62
CA ALA A 110 1.02 -0.27 -9.78
C ALA A 110 0.30 -1.60 -9.47
N LEU A 111 0.35 -2.07 -8.22
CA LEU A 111 -0.34 -3.28 -7.78
C LEU A 111 -1.86 -3.06 -7.73
N MET A 112 -2.30 -1.87 -7.29
CA MET A 112 -3.71 -1.56 -7.01
C MET A 112 -4.58 -1.58 -8.26
N THR A 113 -5.86 -1.95 -8.13
CA THR A 113 -6.83 -2.00 -9.23
C THR A 113 -7.93 -0.93 -9.15
N SER A 114 -8.01 -0.17 -8.05
CA SER A 114 -9.01 0.89 -7.86
C SER A 114 -8.52 2.09 -7.03
N GLU A 115 -9.20 3.24 -7.17
CA GLU A 115 -8.99 4.41 -6.31
C GLU A 115 -9.28 4.09 -4.82
N ALA A 116 -10.21 3.15 -4.57
CA ALA A 116 -10.59 2.74 -3.22
C ALA A 116 -9.49 1.94 -2.52
N GLU A 117 -8.71 1.11 -3.24
CA GLU A 117 -7.55 0.41 -2.66
C GLU A 117 -6.44 1.40 -2.30
N LEU A 118 -6.18 2.40 -3.15
CA LEU A 118 -5.27 3.50 -2.82
C LEU A 118 -5.75 4.25 -1.58
N ALA A 119 -7.04 4.58 -1.52
CA ALA A 119 -7.64 5.21 -0.35
C ALA A 119 -7.47 4.34 0.90
N SER A 120 -7.60 3.02 0.78
CA SER A 120 -7.43 2.07 1.89
C SER A 120 -6.01 2.09 2.45
N VAL A 121 -5.00 1.98 1.59
CA VAL A 121 -3.58 2.07 2.01
C VAL A 121 -3.31 3.41 2.69
N MET A 122 -3.77 4.52 2.11
CA MET A 122 -3.61 5.85 2.73
C MET A 122 -4.32 5.94 4.08
N GLY A 123 -5.53 5.38 4.18
CA GLY A 123 -6.32 5.36 5.41
C GLY A 123 -5.66 4.56 6.52
N HIS A 124 -5.05 3.42 6.17
CA HIS A 124 -4.26 2.58 7.08
C HIS A 124 -3.05 3.35 7.65
N GLU A 125 -2.26 3.99 6.79
CA GLU A 125 -1.10 4.77 7.22
C GLU A 125 -1.48 5.95 8.12
N VAL A 126 -2.55 6.66 7.76
CA VAL A 126 -3.11 7.73 8.61
C VAL A 126 -3.65 7.16 9.93
N GLY A 127 -4.19 5.92 9.92
CA GLY A 127 -4.58 5.16 11.10
C GLY A 127 -3.43 4.98 12.09
N HIS A 128 -2.24 4.58 11.62
CA HIS A 128 -1.05 4.48 12.46
C HIS A 128 -0.67 5.80 13.14
N VAL A 129 -0.76 6.93 12.42
CA VAL A 129 -0.45 8.25 12.97
C VAL A 129 -1.52 8.68 13.99
N ALA A 130 -2.81 8.53 13.65
CA ALA A 130 -3.93 8.88 14.52
C ALA A 130 -3.93 8.10 15.84
N ALA A 131 -3.56 6.81 15.77
CA ALA A 131 -3.41 5.94 16.94
C ALA A 131 -2.06 6.10 17.66
N ARG A 132 -1.15 6.94 17.15
CA ARG A 132 0.20 7.18 17.70
C ARG A 132 1.06 5.90 17.75
N HIS A 133 0.89 4.98 16.81
CA HIS A 133 1.75 3.79 16.71
C HIS A 133 3.22 4.18 16.43
N ALA A 134 3.41 5.28 15.71
CA ALA A 134 4.72 5.90 15.49
C ALA A 134 5.33 6.58 16.74
N ALA A 135 4.64 6.61 17.88
CA ALA A 135 5.20 7.14 19.13
C ALA A 135 6.06 6.11 19.90
N SER A 136 6.21 4.89 19.36
CA SER A 136 7.11 3.87 19.92
C SER A 136 8.54 4.38 20.03
N ARG A 137 9.30 3.89 21.03
CA ARG A 137 10.70 4.28 21.24
C ARG A 137 11.56 4.05 19.99
N ASN A 138 11.29 2.96 19.24
CA ASN A 138 12.01 2.65 18.01
C ASN A 138 11.73 3.66 16.90
N THR A 139 10.46 3.98 16.64
CA THR A 139 10.10 4.98 15.63
C THR A 139 10.66 6.35 15.97
N ARG A 140 10.59 6.77 17.24
CA ARG A 140 11.20 8.02 17.73
C ARG A 140 12.72 8.02 17.57
N ALA A 141 13.39 6.90 17.83
CA ALA A 141 14.84 6.77 17.64
C ALA A 141 15.23 6.83 16.16
N THR A 142 14.47 6.17 15.27
CA THR A 142 14.69 6.21 13.82
C THR A 142 14.51 7.63 13.28
N ILE A 143 13.40 8.30 13.62
CA ILE A 143 13.15 9.70 13.22
C ILE A 143 14.24 10.60 13.82
N GLY A 144 14.56 10.47 15.10
CA GLY A 144 15.62 11.25 15.75
C GLY A 144 17.00 11.07 15.09
N GLY A 145 17.33 9.84 14.68
CA GLY A 145 18.55 9.54 13.94
C GLY A 145 18.60 10.18 12.55
N LEU A 146 17.46 10.20 11.85
CA LEU A 146 17.30 10.86 10.55
C LEU A 146 17.49 12.39 10.70
N LEU A 147 16.86 13.00 11.70
CA LEU A 147 17.01 14.43 12.03
C LEU A 147 18.45 14.81 12.37
N ALA A 148 19.13 14.00 13.19
CA ALA A 148 20.53 14.25 13.58
C ALA A 148 21.49 14.27 12.37
N ARG A 149 21.22 13.47 11.33
CA ARG A 149 22.00 13.47 10.08
C ARG A 149 21.77 14.75 9.26
N GLY A 150 20.59 15.35 9.35
CA GLY A 150 20.23 16.59 8.64
C GLY A 150 21.01 17.80 9.12
N VAL A 151 21.29 17.89 10.42
CA VAL A 151 22.12 18.95 11.02
C VAL A 151 23.58 18.87 10.53
N GLY A 152 24.09 17.66 10.25
CA GLY A 152 25.43 17.45 9.71
C GLY A 152 25.65 18.00 8.30
N LEU A 153 24.58 18.22 7.52
CA LEU A 153 24.63 18.72 6.14
C LEU A 153 25.15 20.17 6.04
N ALA A 154 25.09 20.94 7.14
CA ALA A 154 25.63 22.30 7.20
C ALA A 154 27.18 22.35 7.29
N THR A 155 27.86 21.20 7.38
CA THR A 155 29.32 21.13 7.64
C THR A 155 30.18 20.67 6.45
N GLY A 156 29.59 20.50 5.26
CA GLY A 156 30.34 20.39 4.00
C GLY A 156 31.17 19.11 3.75
N SER A 157 30.93 18.00 4.48
CA SER A 157 31.62 16.72 4.25
C SER A 157 30.66 15.60 3.79
N ASP A 158 31.05 14.89 2.72
CA ASP A 158 30.45 13.66 2.14
C ASP A 158 28.96 13.40 2.44
N ILE A 159 28.14 14.30 1.91
CA ILE A 159 26.68 14.37 2.11
C ILE A 159 25.95 13.18 1.48
N ALA A 160 26.38 12.71 0.30
CA ALA A 160 25.69 11.66 -0.43
C ALA A 160 25.74 10.30 0.30
N THR A 161 26.88 9.97 0.92
CA THR A 161 27.12 8.67 1.55
C THR A 161 26.48 8.53 2.93
N ARG A 162 26.24 9.64 3.66
CA ARG A 162 25.59 9.61 4.98
C ARG A 162 24.05 9.64 4.91
N VAL A 163 23.50 10.21 3.84
CA VAL A 163 22.06 10.24 3.59
C VAL A 163 21.59 8.90 3.01
N ALA A 164 22.38 8.28 2.14
CA ALA A 164 22.12 6.93 1.64
C ALA A 164 22.04 5.91 2.79
N GLY A 165 20.88 5.27 2.97
CA GLY A 165 20.63 4.25 4.00
C GLY A 165 19.91 4.76 5.25
N ALA A 166 19.40 6.00 5.24
CA ALA A 166 18.59 6.52 6.34
C ALA A 166 17.17 5.91 6.35
N GLY A 167 16.58 5.63 5.19
CA GLY A 167 15.28 4.93 5.11
C GLY A 167 15.38 3.41 5.17
N ALA A 168 16.59 2.84 5.05
CA ALA A 168 16.82 1.44 5.43
C ALA A 168 16.37 1.13 6.88
N GLN A 169 16.42 2.12 7.77
CA GLN A 169 15.93 2.01 9.15
C GLN A 169 14.40 2.10 9.26
N LEU A 170 13.70 2.63 8.25
CA LEU A 170 12.24 2.55 8.21
C LEU A 170 11.77 1.13 7.88
N TYR A 171 12.54 0.38 7.09
CA TYR A 171 12.23 -1.02 6.78
C TYR A 171 12.37 -1.98 7.98
N THR A 172 12.99 -1.53 9.07
CA THR A 172 13.11 -2.32 10.32
C THR A 172 12.02 -1.98 11.34
N LEU A 173 11.23 -0.93 11.11
CA LEU A 173 10.08 -0.61 11.94
C LEU A 173 9.01 -1.67 11.68
N LYS A 174 8.61 -2.39 12.71
CA LYS A 174 7.56 -3.41 12.63
C LYS A 174 6.45 -3.06 13.59
N TYR A 175 5.22 -3.00 13.09
CA TYR A 175 4.07 -2.83 13.95
C TYR A 175 3.61 -4.16 14.55
N GLY A 176 3.13 -4.11 15.79
CA GLY A 176 2.51 -5.24 16.45
C GLY A 176 1.16 -5.59 15.83
N ARG A 177 0.72 -6.84 15.99
CA ARG A 177 -0.56 -7.32 15.44
C ARG A 177 -1.76 -6.46 15.87
N ASP A 178 -1.81 -6.06 17.15
CA ASP A 178 -2.88 -5.19 17.66
C ASP A 178 -2.84 -3.77 17.05
N GLN A 179 -1.65 -3.28 16.70
CA GLN A 179 -1.49 -1.98 16.04
C GLN A 179 -2.00 -2.04 14.59
N GLU A 180 -1.68 -3.11 13.85
CA GLU A 180 -2.24 -3.35 12.52
C GLU A 180 -3.76 -3.48 12.59
N TYR A 181 -4.28 -4.23 13.56
CA TYR A 181 -5.73 -4.39 13.76
C TYR A 181 -6.47 -3.10 14.05
N GLN A 182 -5.84 -2.21 14.82
CA GLN A 182 -6.39 -0.88 15.09
C GLN A 182 -6.28 0.03 13.87
N ALA A 183 -5.17 -0.01 13.13
CA ALA A 183 -4.99 0.76 11.91
C ALA A 183 -5.98 0.32 10.81
N ASP A 184 -6.22 -0.98 10.63
CA ASP A 184 -7.23 -1.54 9.73
C ASP A 184 -8.64 -1.00 10.06
N ALA A 185 -9.02 -1.04 11.33
CA ALA A 185 -10.33 -0.57 11.79
C ALA A 185 -10.52 0.94 11.58
N LEU A 186 -9.46 1.73 11.81
CA LEU A 186 -9.47 3.16 11.53
C LEU A 186 -9.50 3.43 10.03
N GLY A 187 -8.71 2.71 9.24
CA GLY A 187 -8.65 2.81 7.78
C GLY A 187 -9.99 2.57 7.13
N VAL A 188 -10.66 1.45 7.45
CA VAL A 188 -12.01 1.13 6.97
C VAL A 188 -12.99 2.26 7.28
N ARG A 189 -12.93 2.82 8.49
CA ARG A 189 -13.77 3.97 8.88
C ARG A 189 -13.48 5.21 8.04
N TYR A 190 -12.20 5.53 7.82
CA TYR A 190 -11.80 6.73 7.07
C TYR A 190 -12.20 6.66 5.61
N ILE A 191 -11.99 5.51 4.95
CA ILE A 191 -12.36 5.36 3.54
C ILE A 191 -13.88 5.32 3.37
N ALA A 192 -14.62 4.70 4.31
CA ALA A 192 -16.07 4.72 4.30
C ALA A 192 -16.60 6.16 4.45
N ALA A 193 -16.04 6.95 5.37
CA ALA A 193 -16.39 8.36 5.58
C ALA A 193 -16.01 9.25 4.37
N ALA A 194 -14.89 8.95 3.71
CA ALA A 194 -14.47 9.62 2.48
C ALA A 194 -15.34 9.27 1.27
N GLY A 195 -16.22 8.27 1.36
CA GLY A 195 -17.13 7.86 0.29
C GLY A 195 -16.62 6.72 -0.59
N TYR A 196 -15.50 6.08 -0.23
CA TYR A 196 -14.99 4.88 -0.91
C TYR A 196 -15.66 3.61 -0.38
N SER A 197 -15.51 2.52 -1.15
CA SER A 197 -15.93 1.18 -0.71
C SER A 197 -15.08 0.75 0.49
N PRO A 198 -15.69 0.36 1.62
CA PRO A 198 -14.92 -0.16 2.76
C PRO A 198 -14.34 -1.55 2.50
N TYR A 199 -14.86 -2.29 1.51
CA TYR A 199 -14.36 -3.61 1.13
C TYR A 199 -12.96 -3.55 0.49
N ALA A 200 -12.57 -2.39 -0.06
CA ALA A 200 -11.25 -2.18 -0.65
C ALA A 200 -10.09 -2.42 0.33
N SER A 201 -10.35 -2.38 1.65
CA SER A 201 -9.36 -2.80 2.64
C SER A 201 -9.09 -4.30 2.63
N ALA A 202 -10.11 -5.14 2.47
CA ALA A 202 -9.90 -6.57 2.31
C ALA A 202 -9.24 -6.88 0.96
N ASP A 203 -9.67 -6.20 -0.11
CA ASP A 203 -9.17 -6.42 -1.47
C ASP A 203 -7.66 -6.14 -1.58
N ILE A 204 -7.20 -4.98 -1.10
CA ILE A 204 -5.76 -4.65 -1.17
C ILE A 204 -4.92 -5.56 -0.27
N LEU A 205 -5.43 -5.98 0.89
CA LEU A 205 -4.71 -6.92 1.76
C LEU A 205 -4.58 -8.30 1.10
N ALA A 206 -5.60 -8.77 0.38
CA ALA A 206 -5.52 -10.00 -0.38
C ALA A 206 -4.49 -9.90 -1.53
N ALA A 207 -4.53 -8.82 -2.31
CA ALA A 207 -3.58 -8.59 -3.41
C ALA A 207 -2.12 -8.49 -2.91
N LEU A 208 -1.91 -7.91 -1.73
CA LEU A 208 -0.61 -7.83 -1.07
C LEU A 208 -0.11 -9.21 -0.62
N ASP A 209 -0.97 -10.05 -0.03
CA ASP A 209 -0.61 -11.42 0.34
C ASP A 209 -0.21 -12.26 -0.88
N GLU A 210 -0.96 -12.16 -1.97
CA GLU A 210 -0.65 -12.84 -3.23
C GLU A 210 0.68 -12.37 -3.84
N SER A 211 0.90 -11.04 -3.90
CA SER A 211 2.17 -10.47 -4.41
C SER A 211 3.38 -10.93 -3.60
N THR A 212 3.24 -11.03 -2.28
CA THR A 212 4.30 -11.54 -1.39
C THR A 212 4.57 -13.01 -1.63
N GLY A 213 3.52 -13.82 -1.78
CA GLY A 213 3.63 -15.25 -2.10
C GLY A 213 4.41 -15.48 -3.39
N LEU A 214 4.11 -14.74 -4.45
CA LEU A 214 4.82 -14.83 -5.73
C LEU A 214 6.29 -14.40 -5.62
N SER A 215 6.55 -13.32 -4.88
CA SER A 215 7.92 -12.83 -4.69
C SER A 215 8.79 -13.82 -3.91
N ALA A 216 8.22 -14.48 -2.90
CA ALA A 216 8.91 -15.52 -2.13
C ALA A 216 9.20 -16.79 -2.95
N GLN A 217 8.30 -17.15 -3.87
CA GLN A 217 8.50 -18.28 -4.79
C GLN A 217 9.62 -17.98 -5.80
N ALA A 218 9.62 -16.77 -6.39
CA ALA A 218 10.59 -16.39 -7.41
C ALA A 218 12.03 -16.26 -6.87
N SER A 219 12.22 -15.81 -5.63
CA SER A 219 13.55 -15.58 -5.05
C SER A 219 14.18 -16.82 -4.39
N GLY A 220 13.42 -17.91 -4.22
CA GLY A 220 13.85 -19.10 -3.47
C GLY A 220 14.20 -18.83 -2.00
N THR A 221 13.95 -17.63 -1.49
CA THR A 221 14.29 -17.21 -0.12
C THR A 221 13.25 -16.24 0.44
N ALA A 222 12.83 -16.44 1.70
CA ALA A 222 11.92 -15.53 2.43
C ALA A 222 12.48 -14.10 2.62
N ARG A 223 13.70 -13.81 2.14
CA ARG A 223 14.37 -12.49 2.21
C ARG A 223 13.96 -11.51 1.11
N SER A 224 13.11 -11.93 0.15
CA SER A 224 12.61 -11.05 -0.93
C SER A 224 11.15 -10.63 -0.76
N ALA A 225 10.58 -10.81 0.45
CA ALA A 225 9.29 -10.23 0.76
C ALA A 225 9.36 -8.71 0.56
N PRO A 226 8.34 -8.08 -0.04
CA PRO A 226 8.35 -6.64 -0.24
C PRO A 226 8.49 -5.88 1.09
N THR A 227 9.04 -4.66 1.05
CA THR A 227 9.35 -3.93 2.30
C THR A 227 8.11 -3.66 3.16
N TRP A 228 6.95 -3.43 2.54
CA TRP A 228 5.70 -3.25 3.29
C TRP A 228 5.39 -4.47 4.18
N ALA A 229 5.71 -5.70 3.75
CA ALA A 229 5.40 -6.91 4.51
C ALA A 229 6.29 -7.06 5.76
N SER A 230 7.46 -6.41 5.75
CA SER A 230 8.34 -6.34 6.92
C SER A 230 7.82 -5.36 7.97
N THR A 231 7.25 -4.24 7.52
CA THR A 231 6.76 -3.17 8.40
C THR A 231 5.31 -3.39 8.87
N HIS A 232 4.48 -3.91 7.98
CA HIS A 232 3.07 -4.24 8.15
C HIS A 232 2.83 -5.73 7.89
N PRO A 233 3.09 -6.61 8.87
CA PRO A 233 2.83 -8.03 8.72
C PRO A 233 1.36 -8.25 8.36
N ASN A 234 1.13 -8.95 7.25
CA ASN A 234 -0.20 -9.31 6.80
C ASN A 234 -0.49 -10.80 7.01
N GLY A 235 -1.76 -11.17 6.91
CA GLY A 235 -2.22 -12.54 6.97
C GLY A 235 -3.73 -12.63 6.80
N ALA A 236 -4.21 -13.86 6.56
CA ALA A 236 -5.61 -14.16 6.30
C ALA A 236 -6.56 -13.59 7.38
N ASP A 237 -6.10 -13.48 8.63
CA ASP A 237 -6.88 -12.91 9.72
C ASP A 237 -7.19 -11.42 9.52
N ARG A 238 -6.26 -10.63 8.96
CA ARG A 238 -6.49 -9.21 8.66
C ARG A 238 -7.48 -9.03 7.52
N VAL A 239 -7.37 -9.83 6.46
CA VAL A 239 -8.34 -9.84 5.34
C VAL A 239 -9.75 -10.12 5.87
N GLN A 240 -9.93 -11.17 6.69
CA GLN A 240 -11.22 -11.52 7.28
C GLN A 240 -11.76 -10.42 8.20
N ARG A 241 -10.91 -9.81 9.02
CA ARG A 241 -11.31 -8.71 9.91
C ARG A 241 -11.69 -7.45 9.12
N ALA A 242 -10.94 -7.10 8.06
CA ALA A 242 -11.26 -5.98 7.19
C ALA A 242 -12.61 -6.17 6.49
N ALA A 243 -12.88 -7.38 5.98
CA ALA A 243 -14.19 -7.71 5.39
C ALA A 243 -15.33 -7.63 6.42
N ALA A 244 -15.10 -8.12 7.65
CA ALA A 244 -16.09 -8.01 8.73
C ALA A 244 -16.36 -6.56 9.14
N LEU A 245 -15.31 -5.74 9.24
CA LEU A 245 -15.42 -4.29 9.48
C LEU A 245 -16.18 -3.59 8.35
N ALA A 246 -15.89 -3.94 7.10
CA ALA A 246 -16.57 -3.39 5.94
C ALA A 246 -18.07 -3.70 5.96
N LYS A 247 -18.42 -4.96 6.22
CA LYS A 247 -19.82 -5.39 6.39
C LYS A 247 -20.53 -4.62 7.51
N ALA A 248 -19.84 -4.38 8.63
CA ALA A 248 -20.41 -3.65 9.77
C ALA A 248 -20.72 -2.17 9.45
N THR A 249 -20.16 -1.59 8.39
CA THR A 249 -20.53 -0.23 7.96
C THR A 249 -21.93 -0.13 7.37
N GLY A 250 -22.54 -1.27 7.00
CA GLY A 250 -23.84 -1.32 6.32
C GLY A 250 -23.80 -0.83 4.87
N LYS A 251 -22.63 -0.44 4.34
CA LYS A 251 -22.48 -0.12 2.91
C LYS A 251 -22.59 -1.40 2.08
N PRO A 252 -23.29 -1.37 0.93
CA PRO A 252 -23.40 -2.53 0.07
C PRO A 252 -22.02 -2.91 -0.45
N GLU A 253 -21.78 -4.21 -0.52
CA GLU A 253 -20.73 -4.75 -1.38
C GLU A 253 -21.19 -4.55 -2.82
N THR A 254 -20.66 -3.51 -3.47
CA THR A 254 -20.96 -3.27 -4.87
C THR A 254 -20.19 -4.28 -5.71
N ALA A 255 -20.84 -4.86 -6.73
CA ALA A 255 -20.14 -5.67 -7.72
C ALA A 255 -18.90 -4.92 -8.22
N MET A 256 -17.79 -5.64 -8.42
CA MET A 256 -16.54 -5.11 -8.97
C MET A 256 -16.76 -4.59 -10.39
N VAL A 257 -17.34 -3.39 -10.50
CA VAL A 257 -17.26 -2.59 -11.72
C VAL A 257 -15.85 -2.06 -11.73
N GLN A 258 -15.15 -2.34 -12.82
CA GLN A 258 -13.78 -1.90 -12.99
C GLN A 258 -13.68 -0.37 -12.86
N ASP A 259 -12.74 0.09 -12.03
CA ASP A 259 -12.39 1.50 -11.92
C ASP A 259 -11.54 1.94 -13.12
N THR A 260 -12.20 2.11 -14.27
CA THR A 260 -11.52 2.42 -15.54
C THR A 260 -10.77 3.74 -15.50
N ALA A 261 -11.21 4.72 -14.71
CA ALA A 261 -10.53 5.99 -14.54
C ALA A 261 -9.20 5.81 -13.79
N PHE A 262 -9.22 5.07 -12.68
CA PHE A 262 -8.01 4.72 -11.95
C PHE A 262 -7.04 3.92 -12.81
N LEU A 263 -7.51 2.88 -13.50
CA LEU A 263 -6.63 2.08 -14.35
C LEU A 263 -5.97 2.93 -15.43
N ARG A 264 -6.74 3.76 -16.17
CA ARG A 264 -6.18 4.66 -17.19
C ARG A 264 -5.16 5.65 -16.61
N MET A 265 -5.34 6.11 -15.37
CA MET A 265 -4.37 6.97 -14.69
C MET A 265 -3.01 6.28 -14.50
N LEU A 266 -2.97 4.96 -14.37
CA LEU A 266 -1.74 4.19 -14.25
C LEU A 266 -0.97 4.02 -15.58
N ASP A 267 -1.56 4.36 -16.74
CA ASP A 267 -0.85 4.19 -18.02
C ASP A 267 0.43 5.03 -18.07
N GLY A 268 1.53 4.38 -18.46
CA GLY A 268 2.86 5.00 -18.51
C GLY A 268 3.58 5.07 -17.17
N LEU A 269 2.99 4.60 -16.06
CA LEU A 269 3.66 4.58 -14.76
C LEU A 269 4.93 3.69 -14.82
N PRO A 270 6.12 4.20 -14.46
CA PRO A 270 7.33 3.39 -14.44
C PRO A 270 7.20 2.19 -13.48
N TYR A 271 7.67 1.03 -13.93
CA TYR A 271 7.57 -0.23 -13.18
C TYR A 271 8.95 -0.85 -12.96
N GLY A 272 9.23 -1.27 -11.72
CA GLY A 272 10.51 -1.86 -11.34
C GLY A 272 11.68 -0.86 -11.33
N ASP A 273 12.89 -1.38 -11.09
CA ASP A 273 14.12 -0.60 -11.08
C ASP A 273 14.60 -0.31 -12.50
N ALA A 274 14.79 0.96 -12.84
CA ALA A 274 15.25 1.40 -14.16
C ALA A 274 16.63 0.83 -14.54
N LYS A 275 17.46 0.47 -13.54
CA LYS A 275 18.76 -0.20 -13.77
C LYS A 275 18.60 -1.61 -14.36
N GLN A 276 17.43 -2.23 -14.21
CA GLN A 276 17.11 -3.56 -14.75
C GLN A 276 16.39 -3.49 -16.11
N GLY A 277 16.41 -2.31 -16.75
CA GLY A 277 15.70 -2.02 -17.98
C GLY A 277 14.45 -1.18 -17.73
N ARG A 278 14.20 -0.22 -18.62
CA ARG A 278 13.04 0.67 -18.52
C ARG A 278 11.76 -0.09 -18.85
N ARG A 279 10.81 -0.06 -17.93
CA ARG A 279 9.50 -0.69 -18.08
C ARG A 279 8.42 0.25 -17.58
N VAL A 280 7.23 0.15 -18.15
CA VAL A 280 6.05 0.92 -17.75
C VAL A 280 4.82 0.03 -17.68
N VAL A 281 3.86 0.44 -16.86
CA VAL A 281 2.50 -0.10 -16.89
C VAL A 281 1.80 0.41 -18.15
N ARG A 282 1.16 -0.48 -18.88
CA ARG A 282 0.25 -0.18 -20.00
C ARG A 282 -1.12 -0.74 -19.74
N ILE A 283 -2.12 0.05 -20.07
CA ILE A 283 -3.53 -0.34 -19.95
C ILE A 283 -4.02 -0.81 -21.31
N VAL A 284 -4.39 -2.08 -21.37
CA VAL A 284 -4.83 -2.75 -22.59
C VAL A 284 -6.29 -3.15 -22.44
N THR A 285 -7.08 -2.92 -23.49
CA THR A 285 -8.44 -3.44 -23.57
C THR A 285 -8.40 -4.89 -24.08
N VAL A 286 -8.99 -5.81 -23.33
CA VAL A 286 -9.10 -7.23 -23.68
C VAL A 286 -9.91 -7.37 -24.97
N GLY A 287 -9.32 -7.97 -25.99
CA GLY A 287 -9.98 -8.30 -27.25
C GLY A 287 -10.72 -9.66 -27.22
N PRO A 288 -11.53 -9.98 -28.25
CA PRO A 288 -12.30 -11.23 -28.32
C PRO A 288 -11.49 -12.52 -28.34
N ARG A 289 -10.19 -12.44 -28.64
CA ARG A 289 -9.26 -13.59 -28.70
C ARG A 289 -8.21 -13.55 -27.60
N ASP A 290 -8.25 -12.54 -26.74
CA ASP A 290 -7.30 -12.43 -25.64
C ASP A 290 -7.67 -13.40 -24.52
N THR A 291 -6.65 -14.01 -23.93
CA THR A 291 -6.72 -14.90 -22.78
C THR A 291 -5.70 -14.43 -21.75
N ILE A 292 -5.80 -14.96 -20.52
CA ILE A 292 -4.76 -14.74 -19.49
C ILE A 292 -3.38 -15.14 -20.05
N ASP A 293 -3.29 -16.26 -20.76
CA ASP A 293 -2.02 -16.75 -21.29
C ASP A 293 -1.47 -15.85 -22.41
N THR A 294 -2.29 -15.47 -23.38
CA THR A 294 -1.82 -14.61 -24.49
C THR A 294 -1.39 -13.23 -24.01
N LEU A 295 -2.07 -12.67 -23.01
CA LEU A 295 -1.73 -11.36 -22.46
C LEU A 295 -0.55 -11.41 -21.49
N SER A 296 -0.49 -12.41 -20.60
CA SER A 296 0.63 -12.55 -19.66
C SER A 296 1.97 -12.78 -20.36
N GLN A 297 1.99 -13.47 -21.50
CA GLN A 297 3.23 -13.67 -22.27
C GLN A 297 3.84 -12.35 -22.78
N ARG A 298 3.02 -11.31 -22.96
CA ARG A 298 3.47 -9.96 -23.35
C ARG A 298 4.14 -9.20 -22.22
N MET A 299 4.10 -9.69 -20.98
CA MET A 299 4.71 -9.01 -19.85
C MET A 299 6.23 -9.05 -19.90
N ALA A 300 6.86 -7.88 -19.77
CA ALA A 300 8.30 -7.68 -19.66
C ALA A 300 8.79 -7.88 -18.21
N VAL A 301 8.44 -9.00 -17.60
CA VAL A 301 8.89 -9.43 -16.27
C VAL A 301 9.69 -10.73 -16.39
N ALA A 302 10.65 -10.94 -15.48
CA ALA A 302 11.59 -12.06 -15.56
C ALA A 302 10.91 -13.41 -15.36
N ASP A 303 10.10 -13.54 -14.30
CA ASP A 303 9.52 -14.82 -13.86
C ASP A 303 8.03 -14.70 -13.50
N SER A 304 7.34 -15.84 -13.47
CA SER A 304 5.92 -15.98 -13.08
C SER A 304 4.99 -15.00 -13.81
N LYS A 305 5.18 -14.81 -15.13
CA LYS A 305 4.42 -13.85 -15.94
C LYS A 305 2.91 -13.99 -15.77
N ARG A 306 2.43 -15.24 -15.77
CA ARG A 306 1.00 -15.55 -15.65
C ARG A 306 0.46 -15.15 -14.28
N ASP A 307 1.13 -15.56 -13.21
CA ASP A 307 0.68 -15.25 -11.85
C ASP A 307 0.80 -13.74 -11.56
N ARG A 308 1.87 -13.09 -12.04
CA ARG A 308 2.01 -11.63 -11.94
C ARG A 308 0.93 -10.89 -12.72
N PHE A 309 0.52 -11.42 -13.87
CA PHE A 309 -0.61 -10.86 -14.62
C PHE A 309 -1.90 -10.92 -13.79
N LEU A 310 -2.19 -12.07 -13.17
CA LEU A 310 -3.37 -12.25 -12.34
C LEU A 310 -3.38 -11.31 -11.13
N VAL A 311 -2.32 -11.37 -10.33
CA VAL A 311 -2.19 -10.56 -9.10
C VAL A 311 -2.24 -9.07 -9.40
N MET A 312 -1.49 -8.63 -10.41
CA MET A 312 -1.51 -7.22 -10.78
C MET A 312 -2.91 -6.79 -11.25
N ASN A 313 -3.71 -7.68 -11.83
CA ASN A 313 -5.05 -7.33 -12.32
C ASN A 313 -6.19 -7.69 -11.37
N GLY A 314 -5.91 -8.25 -10.19
CA GLY A 314 -6.94 -8.73 -9.26
C GLY A 314 -7.86 -9.77 -9.89
N LEU A 315 -7.30 -10.64 -10.74
CA LEU A 315 -8.07 -11.63 -11.48
C LEU A 315 -7.95 -13.01 -10.83
N PRO A 316 -9.06 -13.76 -10.74
CA PRO A 316 -8.99 -15.17 -10.35
C PRO A 316 -8.31 -16.00 -11.45
N ASP A 317 -7.73 -17.13 -11.05
CA ASP A 317 -6.93 -17.99 -11.93
C ASP A 317 -7.77 -18.71 -13.01
N ASP A 318 -9.03 -18.97 -12.70
CA ASP A 318 -9.93 -19.87 -13.45
C ASP A 318 -11.03 -19.14 -14.23
N GLU A 319 -11.14 -17.81 -14.14
CA GLU A 319 -12.17 -17.05 -14.87
C GLU A 319 -11.66 -16.55 -16.24
N PRO A 320 -12.39 -16.80 -17.33
CA PRO A 320 -12.03 -16.27 -18.64
C PRO A 320 -12.15 -14.74 -18.69
N LEU A 321 -11.23 -14.09 -19.40
CA LEU A 321 -11.27 -12.64 -19.58
C LEU A 321 -12.48 -12.21 -20.42
N LYS A 322 -13.20 -11.20 -19.93
CA LYS A 322 -14.33 -10.61 -20.64
C LYS A 322 -13.83 -9.55 -21.62
N PRO A 323 -14.13 -9.64 -22.93
CA PRO A 323 -13.77 -8.60 -23.90
C PRO A 323 -14.28 -7.22 -23.47
N GLY A 324 -13.47 -6.18 -23.69
CA GLY A 324 -13.75 -4.81 -23.25
C GLY A 324 -13.24 -4.47 -21.84
N THR A 325 -12.87 -5.47 -21.03
CA THR A 325 -12.21 -5.24 -19.73
C THR A 325 -10.84 -4.62 -19.94
N LEU A 326 -10.42 -3.69 -19.08
CA LEU A 326 -9.06 -3.16 -19.09
C LEU A 326 -8.14 -4.04 -18.25
N VAL A 327 -6.89 -4.22 -18.68
CA VAL A 327 -5.88 -4.92 -17.88
C VAL A 327 -4.55 -4.17 -17.96
N LYS A 328 -3.78 -4.27 -16.88
CA LYS A 328 -2.42 -3.80 -16.77
C LYS A 328 -1.47 -4.83 -17.36
N LEU A 329 -0.55 -4.37 -18.19
CA LEU A 329 0.64 -5.10 -18.63
C LEU A 329 1.88 -4.31 -18.26
N VAL A 330 2.93 -4.99 -17.81
CA VAL A 330 4.27 -4.39 -17.72
C VAL A 330 4.94 -4.60 -19.08
N VAL A 331 5.36 -3.52 -19.74
CA VAL A 331 6.04 -3.59 -21.04
C VAL A 331 7.37 -2.85 -20.99
N ALA A 332 8.29 -3.19 -21.90
CA ALA A 332 9.52 -2.40 -22.10
C ALA A 332 9.16 -1.00 -22.63
N ALA A 333 9.89 0.01 -22.17
CA ALA A 333 9.66 1.42 -22.45
C ALA A 333 10.83 2.08 -23.18
#